data_AF-A0AA43KXF0-F1
#
_entry.id   AF-A0AA43KXF0-F1
#
_cell.length_a   1.000
_cell.length_b   1.000
_cell.length_c   1.000
_cell.angle_alpha   90.00
_cell.angle_beta   90.00
_cell.angle_gamma   90.00
#
_symmetry.space_group_name_H-M   'P 1'
#
loop_
_entity.id
_entity.type
_entity.pdbx_description
1 polymer ?
#
loop_
_entity_poly.entity_id
_entity_poly.type
_entity_poly.pdbx_seq_one_letter_code
_entity_poly.pdbx_strand_id
1 'polypeptide(L)'
;MKRLSIIALLLLLCSLPGYSQFWIEFGWHDAQCRQCVSMSQSLRLNPKQARDYQKIVHKYGQKIEKEARRDYKHWDKAARRIYDLRMDRDRKIQRMLNPQQFSMYVHAVQARPQRIHDYNGWYENPRYAGYRHSPDWRRLENQYWNYHWNLKPAPHYDNRPPQPKKGQAPHPNNRRNDHRDDRRDDRYNNRPGRR
;
A
#
# COMPACT_ATOMS: atom_id res chain seq x y z
N MET A 1 -20.01 18.79 42.68
CA MET A 1 -20.54 17.86 41.65
C MET A 1 -20.18 18.32 40.23
N LYS A 2 -20.65 19.47 39.74
CA LYS A 2 -20.42 19.94 38.34
C LYS A 2 -18.94 20.03 37.91
N ARG A 3 -18.03 20.49 38.80
CA ARG A 3 -16.60 20.63 38.50
C ARG A 3 -15.87 19.28 38.33
N LEU A 4 -16.25 18.28 39.12
CA LEU A 4 -15.69 16.92 39.01
C LEU A 4 -16.19 16.21 37.75
N SER A 5 -17.46 16.44 37.36
CA SER A 5 -18.02 15.91 36.12
C SER A 5 -17.33 16.46 34.88
N ILE A 6 -16.92 17.74 34.89
CA ILE A 6 -16.18 18.35 33.77
C ILE A 6 -14.77 17.74 33.65
N ILE A 7 -14.08 17.54 34.77
CA ILE A 7 -12.74 16.92 34.78
C ILE A 7 -12.82 15.47 34.29
N ALA A 8 -13.83 14.71 34.73
CA ALA A 8 -14.06 13.35 34.26
C ALA A 8 -14.37 13.30 32.77
N LEU A 9 -15.18 14.23 32.25
CA LEU A 9 -15.48 14.34 30.82
C LEU A 9 -14.22 14.68 29.99
N LEU A 10 -13.37 15.58 30.47
CA LEU A 10 -12.12 15.95 29.80
C LEU A 10 -11.12 14.79 29.79
N LEU A 11 -10.98 14.07 30.90
CA LEU A 11 -10.16 12.86 30.95
C LEU A 11 -10.69 11.78 30.00
N LEU A 12 -12.00 11.64 29.87
CA LEU A 12 -12.62 10.70 28.94
C LEU A 12 -12.34 11.10 27.48
N LEU A 13 -12.51 12.38 27.14
CA LEU A 13 -12.23 12.91 25.79
C LEU A 13 -10.74 12.86 25.43
N CYS A 14 -9.84 13.04 26.39
CA CYS A 14 -8.39 12.90 26.18
C CYS A 14 -7.91 11.43 26.20
N SER A 15 -8.70 10.51 26.78
CA SER A 15 -8.43 9.07 26.77
C SER A 15 -8.99 8.35 25.54
N LEU A 16 -9.93 8.98 24.82
CA LEU A 16 -10.31 8.53 23.48
C LEU A 16 -9.04 8.64 22.62
N PRO A 17 -8.53 7.54 22.05
CA PRO A 17 -7.53 7.64 21.02
C PRO A 17 -8.10 8.60 19.98
N GLY A 18 -7.41 9.71 19.73
CA GLY A 18 -7.76 10.62 18.66
C GLY A 18 -7.71 9.85 17.35
N TYR A 19 -8.83 9.23 16.97
CA TYR A 19 -9.10 8.71 15.63
C TYR A 19 -9.34 9.86 14.65
N SER A 20 -8.78 11.05 14.90
CA SER A 20 -8.36 11.96 13.84
C SER A 20 -7.15 11.36 13.12
N GLN A 21 -7.33 10.15 12.60
CA GLN A 21 -6.51 9.67 11.51
C GLN A 21 -6.83 10.61 10.36
N PHE A 22 -5.92 11.54 10.09
CA PHE A 22 -5.61 11.84 8.69
C PHE A 22 -5.26 10.47 8.08
N TRP A 23 -6.23 9.80 7.45
CA TRP A 23 -6.09 8.36 7.14
C TRP A 23 -4.88 8.10 6.24
N ILE A 24 -4.39 9.14 5.55
CA ILE A 24 -3.15 9.17 4.77
C ILE A 24 -2.40 10.51 4.99
N GLU A 25 -1.95 10.85 6.20
CA GLU A 25 -0.83 11.83 6.36
C GLU A 25 0.23 11.27 7.29
N PHE A 26 1.41 11.04 6.71
CA PHE A 26 2.47 10.27 7.37
C PHE A 26 3.73 11.06 7.66
N GLY A 27 3.71 12.37 7.39
CA GLY A 27 4.86 13.23 7.67
C GLY A 27 6.13 12.69 7.01
N TRP A 28 6.07 12.28 5.74
CA TRP A 28 7.25 11.76 5.01
C TRP A 28 8.41 12.77 4.89
N HIS A 29 8.21 14.00 5.34
CA HIS A 29 9.24 15.03 5.41
C HIS A 29 9.92 15.08 6.79
N ASP A 30 9.46 14.29 7.76
CA ASP A 30 10.03 14.23 9.11
C ASP A 30 11.46 13.65 9.07
N ALA A 31 12.43 14.47 9.42
CA ALA A 31 13.83 14.05 9.52
C ALA A 31 14.03 13.02 10.64
N GLN A 32 13.18 13.02 11.68
CA GLN A 32 13.26 12.16 12.86
C GLN A 32 12.16 11.10 12.90
N CYS A 33 11.86 10.48 11.76
CA CYS A 33 10.84 9.44 11.64
C CYS A 33 11.12 8.24 12.58
N ARG A 34 10.37 8.16 13.70
CA ARG A 34 10.52 7.13 14.73
C ARG A 34 10.42 5.69 14.19
N GLN A 35 9.58 5.46 13.18
CA GLN A 35 9.44 4.15 12.55
C GLN A 35 10.72 3.74 11.81
N CYS A 36 11.31 4.68 11.05
CA CYS A 36 12.57 4.42 10.35
C CYS A 36 13.73 4.20 11.33
N VAL A 37 13.77 4.98 12.43
CA VAL A 37 14.77 4.82 13.48
C VAL A 37 14.65 3.44 14.14
N SER A 38 13.44 3.04 14.54
CA SER A 38 13.19 1.75 15.19
C SER A 38 13.56 0.57 14.27
N MET A 39 13.19 0.61 12.99
CA MET A 39 13.59 -0.42 12.03
C MET A 39 15.11 -0.45 11.84
N SER A 40 15.73 0.72 11.65
CA SER A 40 17.19 0.80 11.43
C SER A 40 17.98 0.24 12.61
N GLN A 41 17.52 0.50 13.84
CA GLN A 41 18.11 -0.07 15.06
C GLN A 41 17.92 -1.59 15.14
N SER A 42 16.71 -2.08 14.86
CA SER A 42 16.39 -3.51 14.87
C SER A 42 17.23 -4.31 13.86
N LEU A 43 17.48 -3.72 12.69
CA LEU A 43 18.32 -4.30 11.63
C LEU A 43 19.83 -4.03 11.81
N ARG A 44 20.21 -3.29 12.87
CA ARG A 44 21.60 -2.89 13.15
C ARG A 44 22.27 -2.23 11.94
N LEU A 45 21.55 -1.33 11.27
CA LEU A 45 22.06 -0.62 10.09
C LEU A 45 23.17 0.35 10.49
N ASN A 46 24.23 0.44 9.67
CA ASN A 46 25.22 1.49 9.84
C ASN A 46 24.64 2.88 9.48
N PRO A 47 25.29 4.00 9.85
CA PRO A 47 24.73 5.35 9.63
C PRO A 47 24.40 5.66 8.17
N LYS A 48 25.17 5.13 7.21
CA LYS A 48 24.88 5.31 5.78
C LYS A 48 23.64 4.51 5.36
N GLN A 49 23.57 3.23 5.73
CA GLN A 49 22.42 2.36 5.46
C GLN A 49 21.14 2.92 6.08
N ALA A 50 21.18 3.45 7.30
CA ALA A 50 20.02 4.04 7.96
C ALA A 50 19.47 5.27 7.19
N ARG A 51 20.37 6.16 6.73
CA ARG A 51 19.98 7.31 5.90
C ARG A 51 19.41 6.88 4.55
N ASP A 52 20.04 5.92 3.89
CA ASP A 52 19.58 5.39 2.60
C ASP A 52 18.22 4.68 2.74
N TYR A 53 18.04 3.91 3.82
CA TYR A 53 16.77 3.27 4.18
C TYR A 53 15.65 4.31 4.35
N GLN A 54 15.85 5.31 5.21
CA GLN A 54 14.88 6.37 5.45
C GLN A 54 14.52 7.10 4.15
N LYS A 55 15.53 7.44 3.33
CA LYS A 55 15.32 8.09 2.02
C LYS A 55 14.47 7.24 1.07
N ILE A 56 14.73 5.93 1.00
CA ILE A 56 13.94 5.00 0.18
C ILE A 56 12.51 4.95 0.70
N VAL A 57 12.33 4.70 2.01
CA VAL A 57 11.01 4.57 2.62
C VAL A 57 10.18 5.83 2.42
N HIS A 58 10.74 7.00 2.68
CA HIS A 58 10.03 8.28 2.57
C HIS A 58 9.66 8.60 1.12
N LYS A 59 10.60 8.41 0.18
CA LYS A 59 10.37 8.65 -1.25
C LYS A 59 9.25 7.76 -1.79
N TYR A 60 9.22 6.49 -1.42
CA TYR A 60 8.18 5.57 -1.87
C TYR A 60 6.87 5.76 -1.11
N GLY A 61 6.92 6.07 0.18
CA GLY A 61 5.75 6.43 1.00
C GLY A 61 4.95 7.57 0.38
N GLN A 62 5.62 8.68 -0.01
CA GLN A 62 4.97 9.80 -0.69
C GLN A 62 4.26 9.41 -2.00
N LYS A 63 4.88 8.53 -2.78
CA LYS A 63 4.30 8.06 -4.04
C LYS A 63 3.08 7.15 -3.81
N ILE A 64 3.19 6.24 -2.84
CA ILE A 64 2.09 5.35 -2.45
C ILE A 64 0.93 6.19 -1.92
N GLU A 65 1.21 7.17 -1.05
CA GLU A 65 0.23 8.12 -0.55
C GLU A 65 -0.50 8.88 -1.66
N LYS A 66 0.23 9.39 -2.64
CA LYS A 66 -0.37 10.06 -3.80
C LYS A 66 -1.33 9.14 -4.57
N GLU A 67 -1.00 7.86 -4.72
CA GLU A 67 -1.86 6.90 -5.42
C GLU A 67 -3.06 6.47 -4.55
N ALA A 68 -2.87 6.33 -3.24
CA ALA A 68 -3.91 5.94 -2.29
C ALA A 68 -4.97 7.04 -2.07
N ARG A 69 -4.57 8.30 -2.21
CA ARG A 69 -5.48 9.46 -2.20
C ARG A 69 -6.36 9.57 -3.45
N ARG A 70 -6.22 8.70 -4.45
CA ARG A 70 -7.04 8.78 -5.67
C ARG A 70 -8.49 8.39 -5.39
N ASP A 71 -9.39 9.02 -6.15
CA ASP A 71 -10.82 8.69 -6.15
C ASP A 71 -11.07 7.20 -6.39
N TYR A 72 -12.16 6.69 -5.80
CA TYR A 72 -12.65 5.32 -5.96
C TYR A 72 -12.67 4.84 -7.42
N LYS A 73 -13.06 5.72 -8.36
CA LYS A 73 -13.11 5.42 -9.80
C LYS A 73 -11.78 4.96 -10.41
N HIS A 74 -10.66 5.19 -9.72
CA HIS A 74 -9.31 4.83 -10.17
C HIS A 74 -8.65 3.76 -9.29
N TRP A 75 -9.37 3.13 -8.37
CA TRP A 75 -8.78 2.20 -7.40
C TRP A 75 -8.01 1.05 -8.04
N ASP A 76 -8.48 0.44 -9.13
CA ASP A 76 -7.73 -0.65 -9.80
C ASP A 76 -6.41 -0.18 -10.41
N LYS A 77 -6.37 1.08 -10.84
CA LYS A 77 -5.15 1.71 -11.34
C LYS A 77 -4.23 2.08 -10.18
N ALA A 78 -4.77 2.58 -9.07
CA ALA A 78 -4.02 2.85 -7.86
C ALA A 78 -3.45 1.55 -7.25
N ALA A 79 -4.23 0.47 -7.21
CA ALA A 79 -3.85 -0.89 -6.81
C ALA A 79 -2.59 -1.36 -7.53
N ARG A 80 -2.63 -1.34 -8.86
CA ARG A 80 -1.49 -1.71 -9.70
C ARG A 80 -0.26 -0.84 -9.41
N ARG A 81 -0.46 0.47 -9.26
CA ARG A 81 0.66 1.40 -8.99
C ARG A 81 1.25 1.22 -7.61
N ILE A 82 0.44 1.02 -6.57
CA ILE A 82 0.90 0.82 -5.20
C ILE A 82 1.63 -0.51 -5.09
N TYR A 83 1.11 -1.57 -5.71
CA TYR A 83 1.81 -2.85 -5.84
C TYR A 83 3.20 -2.65 -6.46
N ASP A 84 3.28 -2.00 -7.63
CA ASP A 84 4.54 -1.72 -8.31
C ASP A 84 5.52 -0.93 -7.42
N LEU A 85 5.03 0.11 -6.75
CA LEU A 85 5.83 0.95 -5.86
C LEU A 85 6.37 0.19 -4.65
N ARG A 86 5.58 -0.70 -4.04
CA ARG A 86 6.04 -1.55 -2.94
C ARG A 86 7.10 -2.53 -3.39
N MET A 87 6.88 -3.20 -4.52
CA MET A 87 7.87 -4.11 -5.11
C MET A 87 9.19 -3.39 -5.43
N ASP A 88 9.13 -2.20 -6.01
CA ASP A 88 10.31 -1.39 -6.34
C ASP A 88 11.06 -0.91 -5.08
N ARG A 89 10.32 -0.48 -4.05
CA ARG A 89 10.88 -0.04 -2.77
C ARG A 89 11.66 -1.17 -2.12
N ASP A 90 11.02 -2.33 -1.98
CA ASP A 90 11.59 -3.47 -1.27
C ASP A 90 12.77 -4.08 -2.05
N ARG A 91 12.76 -4.01 -3.40
CA ARG A 91 13.95 -4.27 -4.23
C ARG A 91 15.13 -3.37 -3.91
N LYS A 92 14.90 -2.06 -3.75
CA LYS A 92 15.96 -1.12 -3.41
C LYS A 92 16.51 -1.38 -2.01
N ILE A 93 15.65 -1.75 -1.07
CA ILE A 93 16.05 -2.13 0.28
C ILE A 93 16.88 -3.43 0.23
N GLN A 94 16.44 -4.44 -0.53
CA GLN A 94 17.17 -5.70 -0.72
C GLN A 94 18.60 -5.49 -1.22
N ARG A 95 18.81 -4.57 -2.18
CA ARG A 95 20.14 -4.27 -2.73
C ARG A 95 21.07 -3.55 -1.76
N MET A 96 20.51 -2.85 -0.78
CA MET A 96 21.26 -2.07 0.22
C MET A 96 21.62 -2.90 1.46
N LEU A 97 20.80 -3.90 1.78
CA LEU A 97 20.95 -4.75 2.95
C LEU A 97 21.68 -6.05 2.59
N ASN A 98 22.41 -6.61 3.56
CA ASN A 98 22.89 -7.98 3.41
C ASN A 98 21.71 -8.98 3.54
N PRO A 99 21.87 -10.25 3.11
CA PRO A 99 20.78 -11.23 3.12
C PRO A 99 20.11 -11.43 4.50
N GLN A 100 20.90 -11.43 5.58
CA GLN A 100 20.38 -11.60 6.94
C GLN A 100 19.55 -10.38 7.37
N GLN A 101 20.08 -9.17 7.18
CA GLN A 101 19.38 -7.91 7.43
C GLN A 101 18.08 -7.83 6.63
N PHE A 102 18.11 -8.25 5.36
CA PHE A 102 16.91 -8.24 4.52
C PHE A 102 15.86 -9.27 4.97
N SER A 103 16.28 -10.47 5.36
CA SER A 103 15.37 -11.48 5.92
C SER A 103 14.69 -10.96 7.20
N MET A 104 15.44 -10.33 8.10
CA MET A 104 14.89 -9.68 9.30
C MET A 104 13.91 -8.57 8.95
N TYR A 105 14.21 -7.75 7.93
CA TYR A 105 13.31 -6.72 7.44
C TYR A 105 11.98 -7.30 6.94
N VAL A 106 12.02 -8.36 6.11
CA VAL A 106 10.83 -9.04 5.61
C VAL A 106 10.00 -9.59 6.78
N HIS A 107 10.63 -10.26 7.74
CA HIS A 107 9.96 -10.76 8.93
C HIS A 107 9.29 -9.66 9.75
N ALA A 108 9.99 -8.55 9.99
CA ALA A 108 9.45 -7.42 10.75
C ALA A 108 8.23 -6.81 10.06
N VAL A 109 8.28 -6.66 8.74
CA VAL A 109 7.20 -6.14 7.90
C VAL A 109 5.97 -7.05 7.93
N GLN A 110 6.16 -8.37 7.83
CA GLN A 110 5.06 -9.34 7.84
C GLN A 110 4.45 -9.52 9.23
N ALA A 111 5.26 -9.50 10.30
CA ALA A 111 4.78 -9.67 11.66
C ALA A 111 3.96 -8.48 12.15
N ARG A 112 4.38 -7.26 11.80
CA ARG A 112 3.68 -6.02 12.16
C ARG A 112 3.70 -5.04 10.98
N PRO A 113 2.77 -5.19 10.02
CA PRO A 113 2.60 -4.24 8.93
C PRO A 113 2.40 -2.83 9.50
N GLN A 114 3.43 -1.99 9.44
CA GLN A 114 3.28 -0.57 9.76
C GLN A 114 2.84 0.19 8.54
N ARG A 115 2.33 1.42 8.68
CA ARG A 115 1.80 2.29 7.58
C ARG A 115 2.54 2.25 6.23
N ILE A 116 3.87 2.19 6.24
CA ILE A 116 4.68 2.05 5.02
C ILE A 116 4.36 0.76 4.23
N HIS A 117 3.99 -0.30 4.93
CA HIS A 117 3.62 -1.61 4.43
C HIS A 117 2.14 -1.94 4.63
N ASP A 118 1.40 -1.17 5.43
CA ASP A 118 0.05 -1.46 5.89
C ASP A 118 -0.88 -1.91 4.77
N TYR A 119 -1.40 -3.12 4.94
CA TYR A 119 -2.29 -3.83 4.01
C TYR A 119 -3.65 -3.13 3.86
N ASN A 120 -4.15 -2.54 4.94
CA ASN A 120 -5.51 -2.01 5.05
C ASN A 120 -5.54 -0.48 4.92
N GLY A 121 -4.60 0.22 5.56
CA GLY A 121 -4.68 1.68 5.74
C GLY A 121 -4.75 2.52 4.46
N TRP A 122 -4.20 2.04 3.33
CA TRP A 122 -4.20 2.81 2.08
C TRP A 122 -5.56 2.79 1.34
N TYR A 123 -6.36 1.74 1.52
CA TYR A 123 -7.62 1.56 0.79
C TYR A 123 -8.85 1.63 1.68
N GLU A 124 -8.69 1.59 3.01
CA GLU A 124 -9.72 1.90 3.99
C GLU A 124 -9.95 3.42 4.12
N ASN A 125 -10.17 4.10 2.99
CA ASN A 125 -10.51 5.51 2.98
C ASN A 125 -11.91 5.70 3.59
N PRO A 126 -12.07 6.44 4.70
CA PRO A 126 -13.37 6.64 5.35
C PRO A 126 -14.43 7.26 4.43
N ARG A 127 -14.00 8.03 3.42
CA ARG A 127 -14.89 8.64 2.41
C ARG A 127 -15.63 7.61 1.56
N TYR A 128 -15.08 6.40 1.44
CA TYR A 128 -15.65 5.30 0.69
C TYR A 128 -15.92 4.09 1.61
N ALA A 129 -16.27 4.34 2.88
CA ALA A 129 -16.69 3.31 3.80
C ALA A 129 -17.84 2.47 3.21
N GLY A 130 -17.70 1.14 3.24
CA GLY A 130 -18.68 0.20 2.69
C GLY A 130 -18.51 -0.15 1.21
N TYR A 131 -17.61 0.52 0.47
CA TYR A 131 -17.27 0.10 -0.88
C TYR A 131 -16.40 -1.16 -0.85
N ARG A 132 -16.75 -2.15 -1.69
CA ARG A 132 -15.98 -3.40 -1.78
C ARG A 132 -14.75 -3.21 -2.65
N HIS A 133 -13.62 -3.74 -2.20
CA HIS A 133 -12.43 -3.81 -3.04
C HIS A 133 -12.68 -4.66 -4.30
N SER A 134 -12.02 -4.32 -5.39
CA SER A 134 -12.09 -5.11 -6.62
C SER A 134 -11.35 -6.46 -6.48
N PRO A 135 -11.68 -7.46 -7.32
CA PRO A 135 -10.91 -8.70 -7.41
C PRO A 135 -9.44 -8.46 -7.75
N ASP A 136 -9.16 -7.49 -8.63
CA ASP A 136 -7.80 -7.12 -9.04
C ASP A 136 -6.97 -6.59 -7.88
N TRP A 137 -7.55 -5.74 -7.03
CA TRP A 137 -6.91 -5.27 -5.81
C TRP A 137 -6.56 -6.43 -4.88
N ARG A 138 -7.53 -7.32 -4.58
CA ARG A 138 -7.30 -8.49 -3.70
C ARG A 138 -6.18 -9.36 -4.22
N ARG A 139 -6.14 -9.61 -5.53
CA ARG A 139 -5.09 -10.41 -6.18
C ARG A 139 -3.72 -9.78 -5.98
N LEU A 140 -3.57 -8.48 -6.28
CA LEU A 140 -2.28 -7.78 -6.16
C LEU A 140 -1.79 -7.72 -4.73
N GLU A 141 -2.71 -7.47 -3.80
CA GLU A 141 -2.37 -7.40 -2.40
C GLU A 141 -1.93 -8.78 -1.88
N ASN A 142 -2.69 -9.84 -2.19
CA ASN A 142 -2.28 -11.22 -1.91
C ASN A 142 -0.92 -11.56 -2.54
N GLN A 143 -0.68 -11.12 -3.78
CA GLN A 143 0.58 -11.37 -4.48
C GLN A 143 1.76 -10.68 -3.79
N TYR A 144 1.58 -9.47 -3.26
CA TYR A 144 2.63 -8.75 -2.54
C TYR A 144 3.01 -9.43 -1.23
N TRP A 145 2.01 -9.79 -0.41
CA TRP A 145 2.25 -10.37 0.91
C TRP A 145 2.77 -11.81 0.87
N ASN A 146 2.32 -12.58 -0.12
CA ASN A 146 2.80 -13.94 -0.34
C ASN A 146 4.05 -13.99 -1.24
N TYR A 147 4.65 -12.84 -1.56
CA TYR A 147 5.87 -12.82 -2.35
C TYR A 147 7.05 -13.37 -1.52
N HIS A 148 7.72 -14.40 -2.05
CA HIS A 148 8.88 -15.01 -1.40
C HIS A 148 10.16 -14.20 -1.59
N TRP A 149 10.26 -13.07 -0.88
CA TRP A 149 11.40 -12.16 -0.90
C TRP A 149 12.76 -12.81 -0.62
N ASN A 150 12.77 -13.86 0.21
CA ASN A 150 14.00 -14.60 0.59
C ASN A 150 14.43 -15.65 -0.44
N LEU A 151 13.54 -16.08 -1.35
CA LEU A 151 13.81 -17.17 -2.30
C LEU A 151 14.05 -16.69 -3.73
N LYS A 152 13.54 -15.51 -4.09
CA LYS A 152 13.64 -14.98 -5.45
C LYS A 152 14.16 -13.54 -5.41
N PRO A 153 15.20 -13.19 -6.19
CA PRO A 153 15.49 -11.78 -6.44
C PRO A 153 14.25 -11.18 -7.10
N ALA A 154 13.77 -10.04 -6.59
CA ALA A 154 12.52 -9.51 -7.08
C ALA A 154 12.61 -9.13 -8.57
N PRO A 155 11.56 -9.43 -9.37
CA PRO A 155 11.60 -9.28 -10.82
C PRO A 155 11.92 -7.84 -11.24
N HIS A 156 12.76 -7.68 -12.26
CA HIS A 156 13.12 -6.37 -12.80
C HIS A 156 11.89 -5.72 -13.46
N TYR A 157 11.66 -4.43 -13.18
CA TYR A 157 10.51 -3.70 -13.71
C TYR A 157 10.61 -3.40 -15.21
N ASP A 158 11.81 -3.48 -15.79
CA ASP A 158 12.06 -3.10 -17.19
C ASP A 158 11.51 -4.10 -18.24
N ASN A 159 11.01 -5.26 -17.82
CA ASN A 159 10.41 -6.25 -18.74
C ASN A 159 8.91 -6.06 -18.99
N ARG A 160 8.35 -4.88 -18.72
CA ARG A 160 6.93 -4.62 -18.98
C ARG A 160 6.74 -4.18 -20.45
N PRO A 161 5.77 -4.75 -21.20
CA PRO A 161 5.31 -4.15 -22.46
C PRO A 161 4.91 -2.69 -22.21
N PRO A 162 5.24 -1.74 -23.10
CA PRO A 162 4.91 -0.34 -22.90
C PRO A 162 3.42 -0.19 -22.60
N GLN A 163 3.11 0.59 -21.55
CA GLN A 163 1.73 0.96 -21.25
C GLN A 163 1.14 1.64 -22.49
N PRO A 164 -0.05 1.24 -22.97
CA PRO A 164 -0.64 1.88 -24.15
C PRO A 164 -0.78 3.38 -23.87
N LYS A 165 -0.15 4.19 -24.72
CA LYS A 165 -0.26 5.66 -24.64
C LYS A 165 -1.71 6.04 -24.90
N LYS A 166 -2.24 7.04 -24.16
CA LYS A 166 -3.57 7.59 -24.41
C LYS A 166 -3.66 8.02 -25.88
N GLY A 167 -4.51 7.36 -26.65
CA GLY A 167 -4.72 7.64 -28.08
C GLY A 167 -4.27 6.54 -29.05
N GLN A 168 -3.62 5.46 -28.61
CA GLN A 168 -3.35 4.32 -29.48
C GLN A 168 -4.52 3.34 -29.48
N ALA A 169 -5.14 3.16 -30.66
CA ALA A 169 -6.16 2.16 -30.90
C ALA A 169 -5.60 0.75 -30.59
N PRO A 170 -6.41 -0.20 -30.08
CA PRO A 170 -5.94 -1.53 -29.78
C PRO A 170 -5.42 -2.21 -31.06
N HIS A 171 -4.21 -2.76 -31.00
CA HIS A 171 -3.68 -3.61 -32.07
C HIS A 171 -4.56 -4.86 -32.21
N PRO A 172 -4.85 -5.37 -33.43
CA PRO A 172 -5.79 -6.46 -33.61
C PRO A 172 -5.15 -7.75 -33.07
N ASN A 173 -5.75 -8.32 -32.04
CA ASN A 173 -5.28 -9.59 -31.49
C ASN A 173 -5.58 -10.72 -32.48
N ASN A 174 -4.53 -11.46 -32.80
CA ASN A 174 -4.56 -12.60 -33.67
C ASN A 174 -5.48 -13.69 -33.06
N ARG A 175 -6.47 -14.10 -33.84
CA ARG A 175 -7.41 -15.17 -33.50
C ARG A 175 -6.66 -16.46 -33.20
N ARG A 176 -6.82 -17.00 -31.99
CA ARG A 176 -6.82 -18.45 -31.78
C ARG A 176 -8.11 -18.80 -31.07
N ASN A 177 -8.90 -19.58 -31.78
CA ASN A 177 -10.19 -20.11 -31.38
C ASN A 177 -9.99 -21.03 -30.18
N ASP A 178 -10.79 -20.83 -29.13
CA ASP A 178 -11.26 -21.93 -28.30
C ASP A 178 -12.76 -21.75 -28.08
N HIS A 179 -13.45 -22.88 -28.19
CA HIS A 179 -14.88 -23.00 -28.36
C HIS A 179 -15.70 -22.55 -27.13
N ARG A 180 -16.80 -21.87 -27.45
CA ARG A 180 -18.10 -21.76 -26.74
C ARG A 180 -18.16 -22.26 -25.29
N ASP A 181 -18.59 -21.36 -24.40
CA ASP A 181 -19.77 -21.66 -23.60
C ASP A 181 -20.61 -20.41 -23.33
N ASP A 182 -21.92 -20.56 -23.54
CA ASP A 182 -22.96 -19.54 -23.47
C ASP A 182 -23.25 -19.16 -22.01
N ARG A 183 -22.92 -17.94 -21.59
CA ARG A 183 -23.70 -17.20 -20.58
C ARG A 183 -23.70 -15.70 -20.87
N ARG A 184 -24.84 -15.22 -21.38
CA ARG A 184 -25.30 -13.85 -21.15
C ARG A 184 -25.41 -13.68 -19.64
N ASP A 185 -24.61 -12.80 -19.05
CA ASP A 185 -24.93 -12.24 -17.73
C ASP A 185 -25.20 -10.75 -17.87
N ASP A 186 -26.49 -10.45 -17.79
CA ASP A 186 -27.07 -9.14 -17.64
C ASP A 186 -26.62 -8.46 -16.34
N ARG A 187 -26.78 -7.14 -16.32
CA ARG A 187 -26.85 -6.25 -15.13
C ARG A 187 -25.52 -5.80 -14.51
N TYR A 188 -24.92 -4.81 -15.16
CA TYR A 188 -24.34 -3.68 -14.45
C TYR A 188 -25.47 -2.87 -13.79
N ASN A 189 -25.90 -3.26 -12.60
CA ASN A 189 -26.76 -2.46 -11.74
C ASN A 189 -26.51 -2.84 -10.28
N ASN A 190 -25.71 -2.04 -9.57
CA ASN A 190 -25.70 -2.04 -8.11
C ASN A 190 -25.37 -0.63 -7.61
N ARG A 191 -26.41 0.21 -7.62
CA ARG A 191 -26.54 1.42 -6.81
C ARG A 191 -27.16 0.97 -5.48
N PRO A 192 -26.58 1.23 -4.30
CA PRO A 192 -27.35 1.07 -3.07
C PRO A 192 -28.42 2.16 -3.05
N GLY A 193 -29.68 1.72 -2.94
CA GLY A 193 -30.84 2.59 -2.91
C GLY A 193 -30.74 3.57 -1.74
N ARG A 194 -31.02 4.84 -2.03
CA ARG A 194 -31.48 5.79 -1.02
C ARG A 194 -32.89 5.38 -0.60
N ARG A 195 -33.07 4.94 0.63
CA ARG A 195 -34.18 5.32 1.50
C ARG A 195 -33.66 5.40 2.91
#